data_AF-A0A940AV59-F1
#
_entry.id   AF-A0A940AV59-F1
#
_cell.length_a   1.000
_cell.length_b   1.000
_cell.length_c   1.000
_cell.angle_alpha   90.00
_cell.angle_beta   90.00
_cell.angle_gamma   90.00
#
_symmetry.space_group_name_H-M   'P 1'
#
loop_
_entity.id
_entity.type
_entity.pdbx_description
1 polymer ?
#
loop_
_entity_poly.entity_id
_entity_poly.type
_entity_poly.pdbx_seq_one_letter_code
_entity_poly.pdbx_strand_id
1 'polypeptide(L)'
;MAISSLTGAADAFLALALTKGSRLVLAATPGLPDADRLADDLHTLSATIPSARNIRVLEFPPPLSGDVGALGTRLKTLAALRAWPLSPYPCVLVVSSPALSSPVPTGAPPVISLGTDPVKFG
;
A
#
# COMPACT_ATOMS: atom_id res chain seq x y z
N MET A 1 12.71 -8.22 17.76
CA MET A 1 13.71 -7.13 17.87
C MET A 1 12.94 -5.84 18.01
N ALA A 2 13.18 -5.07 19.08
CA ALA A 2 12.59 -3.75 19.25
C ALA A 2 13.68 -2.70 18.99
N ILE A 3 13.39 -1.73 18.13
CA ILE A 3 14.30 -0.61 17.84
C ILE A 3 13.65 0.63 18.44
N SER A 4 14.30 1.24 19.42
CA SER A 4 13.84 2.46 20.07
C SER A 4 14.47 3.69 19.40
N SER A 5 13.81 4.84 19.53
CA SER A 5 14.36 6.15 19.14
C SER A 5 14.58 6.39 17.63
N LEU A 6 13.70 5.84 16.78
CA LEU A 6 13.65 6.24 15.37
C LEU A 6 13.02 7.65 15.26
N THR A 7 13.71 8.57 14.59
CA THR A 7 13.27 9.96 14.40
C THR A 7 13.31 10.33 12.92
N GLY A 8 12.42 11.23 12.49
CA GLY A 8 12.33 11.61 11.07
C GLY A 8 11.99 10.39 10.20
N ALA A 9 12.65 10.24 9.05
CA ALA A 9 12.45 9.17 8.08
C ALA A 9 13.28 7.88 8.36
N ALA A 10 13.77 7.71 9.59
CA ALA A 10 14.61 6.56 9.94
C ALA A 10 13.87 5.21 9.87
N ASP A 11 12.57 5.23 10.14
CA ASP A 11 11.63 4.12 9.96
C ASP A 11 11.50 3.71 8.48
N ALA A 12 11.38 4.67 7.56
CA ALA A 12 11.35 4.44 6.12
C ALA A 12 12.67 3.81 5.63
N PHE A 13 13.81 4.35 6.06
CA PHE A 13 15.12 3.79 5.71
C PHE A 13 15.28 2.35 6.22
N LEU A 14 14.87 2.09 7.46
CA LEU A 14 14.88 0.75 8.05
C LEU A 14 13.99 -0.21 7.24
N ALA A 15 12.77 0.20 6.89
CA ALA A 15 11.87 -0.62 6.08
C ALA A 15 12.50 -1.01 4.73
N LEU A 16 13.13 -0.05 4.04
CA LEU A 16 13.87 -0.32 2.79
C LEU A 16 15.03 -1.29 3.03
N ALA A 17 15.82 -1.08 4.07
CA ALA A 17 16.96 -1.95 4.39
C ALA A 17 16.57 -3.40 4.69
N LEU A 18 15.34 -3.64 5.16
CA LEU A 18 14.80 -4.97 5.46
C LEU A 18 14.31 -5.74 4.22
N THR A 19 14.09 -5.08 3.07
CA THR A 19 13.58 -5.71 1.84
C THR A 19 14.61 -6.55 1.06
N LYS A 20 15.81 -6.78 1.59
CA LYS A 20 16.89 -7.54 0.92
C LYS A 20 16.45 -8.94 0.48
N GLY A 21 16.80 -9.33 -0.74
CA GLY A 21 16.60 -10.69 -1.26
C GLY A 21 15.14 -11.03 -1.60
N SER A 22 14.44 -10.10 -2.25
CA SER A 22 13.02 -10.24 -2.65
C SER A 22 12.08 -10.44 -1.47
N ARG A 23 12.31 -9.76 -0.35
CA ARG A 23 11.42 -9.83 0.83
C ARG A 23 10.30 -8.81 0.71
N LEU A 24 9.11 -9.23 1.12
CA LEU A 24 7.99 -8.35 1.41
C LEU A 24 8.09 -7.90 2.88
N VAL A 25 8.11 -6.59 3.09
CA VAL A 25 8.10 -5.98 4.42
C VAL A 25 6.72 -5.36 4.66
N LEU A 26 6.04 -5.80 5.71
CA LEU A 26 4.79 -5.18 6.17
C LEU A 26 5.11 -4.07 7.16
N ALA A 27 4.90 -2.81 6.75
CA ALA A 27 5.05 -1.64 7.61
C ALA A 27 3.67 -1.22 8.14
N ALA A 28 3.35 -1.68 9.35
CA ALA A 28 2.09 -1.36 10.02
C ALA A 28 2.22 -0.11 10.90
N THR A 29 1.35 0.87 10.67
CA THR A 29 1.32 2.13 11.43
C THR A 29 0.03 2.23 12.28
N PRO A 30 0.02 3.06 13.34
CA PRO A 30 -1.17 3.24 14.18
C PRO A 30 -2.36 3.84 13.43
N GLY A 31 -2.13 4.84 12.59
CA GLY A 31 -3.18 5.56 11.88
C GLY A 31 -2.86 5.85 10.42
N LEU A 32 -3.86 6.36 9.69
CA LEU A 32 -3.71 6.79 8.30
C LEU A 32 -2.66 7.93 8.15
N PRO A 33 -2.63 8.97 8.99
CA PRO A 33 -1.62 10.03 8.85
C PRO A 33 -0.17 9.51 8.94
N ASP A 34 0.07 8.53 9.82
CA ASP A 34 1.38 7.89 9.96
C ASP A 34 1.71 7.01 8.75
N ALA A 35 0.72 6.33 8.18
CA ALA A 35 0.89 5.54 6.96
C ALA A 35 1.24 6.43 5.76
N ASP A 36 0.51 7.54 5.57
CA ASP A 36 0.72 8.47 4.48
C ASP A 36 2.12 9.11 4.57
N ARG A 37 2.50 9.58 5.77
CA ARG A 37 3.85 10.12 6.03
C ARG A 37 4.94 9.10 5.67
N LEU A 38 4.77 7.85 6.11
CA LEU A 38 5.73 6.78 5.84
C LEU A 38 5.80 6.45 4.34
N ALA A 39 4.66 6.42 3.65
CA ALA A 39 4.62 6.19 2.21
C ALA A 39 5.37 7.31 1.44
N ASP A 40 5.14 8.57 1.80
CA ASP A 40 5.84 9.72 1.23
C ASP A 40 7.36 9.65 1.44
N ASP A 41 7.79 9.32 2.67
CA ASP A 41 9.21 9.13 3.00
C ASP A 41 9.81 7.99 2.17
N LEU A 42 9.09 6.86 2.01
CA LEU A 42 9.54 5.70 1.22
C LEU A 42 9.65 6.03 -0.28
N HIS A 43 8.68 6.74 -0.85
CA HIS A 43 8.73 7.18 -2.25
C HIS A 43 9.90 8.15 -2.47
N THR A 44 10.12 9.07 -1.55
CA THR A 44 11.24 10.03 -1.60
C THR A 44 12.60 9.31 -1.54
N LEU A 45 12.75 8.38 -0.58
CA LEU A 45 14.00 7.64 -0.38
C LEU A 45 14.27 6.65 -1.53
N SER A 46 13.25 5.96 -2.04
CA SER A 46 13.39 5.03 -3.17
C SER A 46 13.78 5.75 -4.47
N ALA A 47 13.35 7.00 -4.67
CA ALA A 47 13.78 7.82 -5.80
C ALA A 47 15.25 8.28 -5.66
N THR A 48 15.66 8.61 -4.44
CA THR A 48 16.96 9.23 -4.15
C THR A 48 18.09 8.20 -4.01
N ILE A 49 17.83 7.07 -3.35
CA ILE A 49 18.84 6.05 -3.03
C ILE A 49 18.93 5.05 -4.19
N PRO A 50 20.08 4.95 -4.90
CA PRO A 50 20.20 4.06 -6.05
C PRO A 50 19.91 2.58 -5.74
N SER A 51 20.32 2.11 -4.55
CA SER A 51 20.10 0.74 -4.10
C SER A 51 18.66 0.42 -3.71
N ALA A 52 17.79 1.43 -3.62
CA ALA A 52 16.39 1.27 -3.25
C ALA A 52 15.42 1.41 -4.44
N ARG A 53 15.92 1.78 -5.63
CA ARG A 53 15.08 2.05 -6.82
C ARG A 53 14.29 0.84 -7.33
N ASN A 54 14.75 -0.37 -7.05
CA ASN A 54 14.08 -1.61 -7.42
C ASN A 54 13.07 -2.10 -6.36
N ILE A 55 13.00 -1.44 -5.20
CA ILE A 55 12.05 -1.76 -4.14
C ILE A 55 10.71 -1.13 -4.49
N ARG A 56 9.64 -1.94 -4.54
CA ARG A 56 8.28 -1.41 -4.75
C ARG A 56 7.67 -0.97 -3.44
N VAL A 57 7.08 0.22 -3.42
CA VAL A 57 6.24 0.70 -2.32
C VAL A 57 4.78 0.46 -2.71
N LEU A 58 4.06 -0.28 -1.88
CA LEU A 58 2.64 -0.55 -2.03
C LEU A 58 1.90 0.01 -0.83
N GLU A 59 0.74 0.61 -1.08
CA GLU A 59 -0.08 1.21 -0.04
C GLU A 59 -1.40 0.44 0.07
N PHE A 60 -1.85 0.20 1.30
CA PHE A 60 -3.14 -0.39 1.57
C PHE A 60 -3.97 0.55 2.44
N PRO A 61 -4.60 1.58 1.85
CA PRO A 61 -5.39 2.55 2.60
C PRO A 61 -6.65 1.89 3.17
N PRO A 62 -7.23 2.42 4.26
CA PRO A 62 -8.48 1.90 4.82
C PRO A 62 -9.65 2.08 3.84
N PRO A 63 -10.72 1.27 3.94
CA PRO A 63 -11.91 1.47 3.11
C PRO A 63 -12.65 2.73 3.57
N LEU A 64 -12.62 3.79 2.76
CA LEU A 64 -13.47 4.96 2.97
C LEU A 64 -14.70 4.86 2.05
N SER A 65 -15.89 5.04 2.62
CA SER A 65 -17.14 5.05 1.88
C SER A 65 -17.13 6.18 0.83
N GLY A 66 -17.33 5.82 -0.44
CA GLY A 66 -17.35 6.78 -1.54
C GLY A 66 -15.97 7.16 -2.12
N ASP A 67 -14.87 6.66 -1.54
CA ASP A 67 -13.52 6.91 -2.06
C ASP A 67 -13.11 5.86 -3.11
N VAL A 68 -13.39 6.20 -4.38
CA VAL A 68 -13.01 5.37 -5.53
C VAL A 68 -11.49 5.27 -5.68
N GLY A 69 -10.74 6.29 -5.27
CA GLY A 69 -9.28 6.31 -5.31
C GLY A 69 -8.68 5.29 -4.36
N ALA A 70 -9.08 5.34 -3.08
CA ALA A 70 -8.65 4.39 -2.06
C ALA A 70 -9.07 2.95 -2.43
N LEU A 71 -10.28 2.75 -2.97
CA LEU A 71 -10.71 1.45 -3.47
C LEU A 71 -9.78 0.94 -4.58
N GLY A 72 -9.48 1.79 -5.56
CA GLY A 72 -8.58 1.47 -6.67
C GLY A 72 -7.18 1.08 -6.17
N THR A 73 -6.62 1.84 -5.24
CA THR A 73 -5.32 1.53 -4.61
C THR A 73 -5.36 0.21 -3.85
N ARG A 74 -6.41 -0.05 -3.05
CA ARG A 74 -6.59 -1.34 -2.36
C ARG A 74 -6.61 -2.50 -3.33
N LEU A 75 -7.37 -2.41 -4.42
CA LEU A 75 -7.47 -3.46 -5.43
C LEU A 75 -6.14 -3.70 -6.16
N LYS A 76 -5.43 -2.64 -6.52
CA LYS A 76 -4.09 -2.74 -7.13
C LYS A 76 -3.12 -3.45 -6.20
N THR A 77 -3.09 -3.06 -4.93
CA THR A 77 -2.23 -3.68 -3.92
C THR A 77 -2.60 -5.15 -3.70
N LEU A 78 -3.89 -5.49 -3.62
CA LEU A 78 -4.32 -6.89 -3.51
C LEU A 78 -3.93 -7.72 -4.74
N ALA A 79 -4.06 -7.18 -5.95
CA ALA A 79 -3.63 -7.85 -7.17
C ALA A 79 -2.11 -8.07 -7.17
N ALA A 80 -1.33 -7.07 -6.77
CA ALA A 80 0.11 -7.14 -6.67
C ALA A 80 0.57 -8.20 -5.63
N LEU A 81 -0.11 -8.28 -4.48
CA LEU A 81 0.15 -9.28 -3.44
C LEU A 81 -0.23 -10.69 -3.89
N ARG A 82 -1.35 -10.85 -4.60
CA ARG A 82 -1.77 -12.16 -5.16
C ARG A 82 -0.79 -12.66 -6.23
N ALA A 83 -0.21 -11.76 -7.01
CA ALA A 83 0.78 -12.11 -8.05
C ALA A 83 2.20 -12.30 -7.49
N TRP A 84 2.49 -11.81 -6.28
CA TRP A 84 3.83 -11.82 -5.69
C TRP A 84 4.45 -13.23 -5.55
N PRO A 85 3.72 -14.30 -5.16
CA PRO A 85 4.27 -15.65 -5.14
C PRO A 85 4.75 -16.17 -6.51
N LEU A 86 4.20 -15.64 -7.61
CA LEU A 86 4.58 -16.03 -8.98
C LEU A 86 5.86 -15.33 -9.44
N SER A 87 6.11 -14.11 -8.94
CA SER A 87 7.28 -13.31 -9.26
C SER A 87 7.67 -12.48 -8.04
N PRO A 88 8.50 -13.02 -7.14
CA PRO A 88 8.91 -12.31 -5.93
C PRO A 88 9.79 -11.11 -6.26
N TYR A 89 9.41 -9.94 -5.75
CA TYR A 89 10.19 -8.72 -5.83
C TYR A 89 10.31 -8.06 -4.45
N PRO A 90 11.39 -7.31 -4.18
CA PRO A 90 11.51 -6.59 -2.91
C PRO A 90 10.42 -5.51 -2.84
N CYS A 91 9.64 -5.52 -1.77
CA CYS A 91 8.60 -4.51 -1.58
C CYS A 91 8.31 -4.19 -0.12
N VAL A 92 7.86 -2.96 0.09
CA VAL A 92 7.30 -2.49 1.36
C VAL A 92 5.81 -2.30 1.16
N LEU A 93 5.01 -2.97 1.97
CA LEU A 93 3.57 -2.76 2.06
C LEU A 93 3.28 -1.87 3.27
N VAL A 94 2.89 -0.63 3.02
CA VAL A 94 2.47 0.33 4.03
C VAL A 94 0.99 0.15 4.32
N VAL A 95 0.66 -0.01 5.60
CA VAL A 95 -0.71 -0.23 6.04
C VAL A 95 -0.95 0.42 7.39
N SER A 96 -2.12 1.02 7.57
CA SER A 96 -2.56 1.49 8.89
C SER A 96 -3.33 0.41 9.64
N SER A 97 -3.33 0.46 10.97
CA SER A 97 -4.10 -0.47 11.82
C SER A 97 -5.59 -0.55 11.42
N PRO A 98 -6.29 0.57 11.13
CA PRO A 98 -7.66 0.51 10.61
C PRO A 98 -7.76 -0.27 9.29
N ALA A 99 -6.81 -0.11 8.38
CA ALA A 99 -6.81 -0.80 7.10
C ALA A 99 -6.58 -2.32 7.23
N LEU A 100 -5.77 -2.76 8.20
CA LEU A 100 -5.58 -4.18 8.55
C LEU A 100 -6.82 -4.80 9.19
N SER A 101 -7.55 -4.05 10.00
CA SER A 101 -8.75 -4.54 10.68
C SER A 101 -9.94 -4.75 9.74
N SER A 102 -9.91 -4.11 8.57
CA SER A 102 -10.95 -4.27 7.55
C SER A 102 -10.82 -5.62 6.85
N PRO A 103 -11.94 -6.34 6.64
CA PRO A 103 -11.93 -7.54 5.81
C PRO A 103 -11.48 -7.21 4.37
N VAL A 104 -10.78 -8.16 3.77
CA VAL A 104 -10.40 -8.13 2.36
C VAL A 104 -11.51 -8.82 1.57
N PRO A 105 -12.02 -8.24 0.46
CA PRO A 105 -12.99 -8.92 -0.39
C PRO A 105 -12.41 -10.24 -0.93
N THR A 106 -13.02 -11.38 -0.57
CA THR A 106 -12.53 -12.72 -0.92
C THR A 106 -13.19 -13.34 -2.16
N GLY A 107 -14.11 -12.65 -2.85
CA GLY A 107 -14.72 -13.21 -4.07
C GLY A 107 -15.65 -12.26 -4.84
N ALA A 108 -15.72 -12.52 -6.16
CA ALA A 108 -16.30 -11.76 -7.28
C ALA A 108 -15.57 -10.44 -7.65
N PRO A 109 -15.20 -10.24 -8.93
CA PRO A 109 -14.69 -8.95 -9.39
C PRO A 109 -15.73 -7.86 -9.09
N PRO A 110 -15.31 -6.65 -8.71
CA PRO A 110 -16.26 -5.55 -8.52
C PRO A 110 -17.01 -5.34 -9.83
N VAL A 111 -18.33 -5.55 -9.81
CA VAL A 111 -19.20 -5.10 -10.89
C VAL A 111 -19.17 -3.59 -10.83
N ILE A 112 -18.37 -2.98 -11.71
CA ILE A 112 -18.46 -1.56 -11.97
C ILE A 112 -19.75 -1.39 -12.77
N SER A 113 -20.85 -1.11 -12.08
CA SER A 113 -22.06 -0.59 -12.72
C SER A 113 -21.73 0.82 -13.19
N LEU A 114 -21.19 0.93 -14.41
CA LEU A 114 -21.24 2.18 -15.16
C LEU A 114 -22.72 2.54 -15.28
N GLY A 115 -23.16 3.54 -14.54
CA GLY A 115 -24.54 3.99 -14.54
C GLY A 115 -24.99 4.25 -15.98
N THR A 116 -25.82 3.36 -16.51
CA THR A 116 -26.65 3.67 -17.67
C THR A 116 -27.86 4.40 -17.13
N ASP A 117 -27.70 5.69 -16.79
CA ASP A 117 -28.85 6.56 -16.69
C ASP A 117 -29.36 6.78 -18.12
N PRO A 118 -30.55 6.28 -18.50
CA PRO A 118 -31.11 6.62 -19.79
C PRO A 118 -31.46 8.11 -19.76
N VAL A 119 -30.70 8.92 -20.49
CA VAL A 119 -31.07 10.30 -20.81
C VAL A 119 -32.45 10.27 -21.46
N LYS A 120 -33.49 10.63 -20.69
CA LYS A 120 -34.80 10.97 -21.24
C LYS A 120 -34.65 12.32 -21.93
N PHE A 121 -34.53 12.31 -23.26
CA PHE A 121 -34.84 13.49 -24.06
C PHE A 121 -36.37 13.62 -24.06
N GLY A 122 -36.85 14.61 -23.30
CA GLY A 122 -38.19 15.19 -23.46
C GLY A 122 -38.20 16.27 -24.53
#